data_AF-H1S688-F1
#
_entry.id   AF-H1S688-F1
#
_cell.length_a   1.000
_cell.length_b   1.000
_cell.length_c   1.000
_cell.angle_alpha   90.00
_cell.angle_beta   90.00
_cell.angle_gamma   90.00
#
_symmetry.space_group_name_H-M   'P 1'
#
loop_
_entity.id
_entity.type
_entity.pdbx_description
1 polymer ?
#
loop_
_entity_poly.entity_id
_entity_poly.type
_entity_poly.pdbx_seq_one_letter_code
_entity_poly.pdbx_strand_id
1 'polypeptide(L)'
;MESQITSSEPSIRKALSHLDSMLVPNEVAQCYAVQRRIFALLHRRALVAATSGRLIGISRGLIGGFTPVDIRWQDVKTANVKAGIFGSDITITALTQPDLASGGTVRTFQFTGLRKADAQAVYRACQAQEQAWREKRRLRELEELRAKSGGFQTSSPRDTSFGSDEAGSGKGDLTARLKRAKEMLDSGLISDSEYETIKARVISEI
;
A
#
# COMPACT_ATOMS: atom_id res chain seq x y z
N MET A 1 -11.54 24.64 2.20
CA MET A 1 -11.68 25.21 0.85
C MET A 1 -10.82 24.36 -0.06
N GLU A 2 -11.36 23.22 -0.53
CA GLU A 2 -10.60 22.31 -1.41
C GLU A 2 -10.37 23.01 -2.76
N SER A 3 -9.10 23.09 -3.17
CA SER A 3 -8.75 23.72 -4.44
C SER A 3 -9.29 22.85 -5.57
N GLN A 4 -10.40 23.27 -6.19
CA GLN A 4 -10.81 22.67 -7.45
C GLN A 4 -9.69 22.86 -8.47
N ILE A 5 -9.28 21.75 -9.07
CA ILE A 5 -8.26 21.75 -10.10
C ILE A 5 -8.83 22.47 -11.33
N THR A 6 -8.24 23.60 -11.71
CA THR A 6 -8.67 24.36 -12.89
C THR A 6 -7.53 24.57 -13.88
N SER A 7 -7.89 24.89 -15.12
CA SER A 7 -6.94 25.23 -16.19
C SER A 7 -7.44 26.44 -16.96
N SER A 8 -6.52 27.27 -17.44
CA SER A 8 -6.82 28.40 -18.34
C SER A 8 -7.07 27.97 -19.78
N GLU A 9 -6.66 26.75 -20.19
CA GLU A 9 -6.85 26.25 -21.54
C GLU A 9 -8.22 25.58 -21.74
N PRO A 10 -9.02 25.98 -22.75
CA PRO A 10 -10.38 25.44 -22.94
C PRO A 10 -10.39 23.94 -23.27
N SER A 11 -9.37 23.45 -23.99
CA SER A 11 -9.26 22.03 -24.32
C SER A 11 -8.96 21.14 -23.10
N ILE A 12 -8.25 21.70 -22.10
CA ILE A 12 -7.94 21.04 -20.83
C ILE A 12 -9.16 21.09 -19.92
N ARG A 13 -9.88 22.23 -19.85
CA ARG A 13 -11.13 22.34 -19.08
C ARG A 13 -12.16 21.27 -19.45
N LYS A 14 -12.35 20.99 -20.75
CA LYS A 14 -13.22 19.89 -21.19
C LYS A 14 -12.73 18.53 -20.68
N ALA A 15 -11.42 18.28 -20.72
CA ALA A 15 -10.85 17.03 -20.21
C ALA A 15 -11.00 16.90 -18.68
N LEU A 16 -10.84 17.99 -17.93
CA LEU A 16 -11.09 18.03 -16.49
C LEU A 16 -12.56 17.81 -16.15
N SER A 17 -13.49 18.39 -16.90
CA SER A 17 -14.92 18.12 -16.72
C SER A 17 -15.27 16.64 -16.94
N HIS A 18 -14.63 15.98 -17.91
CA HIS A 18 -14.78 14.53 -18.08
C HIS A 18 -14.14 13.76 -16.92
N LEU A 19 -12.97 14.17 -16.43
CA LEU A 19 -12.35 13.58 -15.26
C LEU A 19 -13.30 13.64 -14.05
N ASP A 20 -13.86 14.82 -13.77
CA ASP A 20 -14.79 15.04 -12.65
C ASP A 20 -16.04 14.15 -12.76
N SER A 21 -16.55 13.94 -13.98
CA SER A 21 -17.70 13.05 -14.21
C SER A 21 -17.43 11.57 -13.94
N MET A 22 -16.16 11.16 -13.83
CA MET A 22 -15.75 9.78 -13.54
C MET A 22 -15.36 9.56 -12.08
N LEU A 23 -15.29 10.63 -11.28
CA LEU A 23 -14.97 10.52 -9.86
C LEU A 23 -16.15 9.90 -9.11
N VAL A 24 -15.88 8.95 -8.22
CA VAL A 24 -16.90 8.42 -7.32
C VAL A 24 -17.26 9.45 -6.24
N PRO A 25 -18.39 9.30 -5.52
CA PRO A 25 -18.72 10.21 -4.43
C PRO A 25 -17.57 10.36 -3.42
N ASN A 26 -17.25 11.60 -3.06
CA ASN A 26 -16.12 11.99 -2.18
C ASN A 26 -14.72 11.72 -2.75
N GLU A 27 -14.59 11.25 -3.99
CA GLU A 27 -13.29 11.16 -4.66
C GLU A 27 -12.90 12.55 -5.18
N VAL A 28 -11.77 13.06 -4.71
CA VAL A 28 -11.24 14.37 -5.13
C VAL A 28 -9.99 14.19 -5.99
N ALA A 29 -9.90 14.93 -7.09
CA ALA A 29 -8.69 15.04 -7.89
C ALA A 29 -7.67 15.93 -7.17
N GLN A 30 -6.44 15.42 -6.96
CA GLN A 30 -5.40 16.11 -6.19
C GLN A 30 -4.41 16.85 -7.09
N CYS A 31 -4.01 16.21 -8.19
CA CYS A 31 -3.17 16.83 -9.21
C CYS A 31 -3.37 16.12 -10.56
N TYR A 32 -2.96 16.79 -11.63
CA TYR A 32 -3.06 16.28 -12.99
C TYR A 32 -1.88 16.73 -13.82
N ALA A 33 -1.56 15.98 -14.86
CA ALA A 33 -0.59 16.33 -15.88
C ALA A 33 -1.17 16.09 -17.27
N VAL A 34 -0.89 17.02 -18.18
CA VAL A 34 -1.35 16.95 -19.57
C VAL A 34 -0.15 16.79 -20.49
N GLN A 35 -0.27 15.90 -21.46
CA GLN A 35 0.70 15.74 -22.54
C GLN A 35 0.89 17.07 -23.27
N ARG A 36 2.12 17.44 -23.61
CA ARG A 36 2.40 18.66 -24.38
C ARG A 36 2.01 18.44 -25.84
N ARG A 37 1.62 19.52 -26.51
CA ARG A 37 1.11 19.47 -27.89
C ARG A 37 2.11 18.89 -28.89
N ILE A 38 3.41 19.17 -28.71
CA ILE A 38 4.48 18.63 -29.57
C ILE A 38 4.59 17.09 -29.54
N PHE A 39 4.08 16.44 -28.49
CA PHE A 39 4.01 14.98 -28.36
C PHE A 39 2.65 14.40 -28.75
N ALA A 40 1.73 15.23 -29.26
CA ALA A 40 0.37 14.86 -29.62
C ALA A 40 -0.06 15.57 -30.90
N LEU A 41 0.78 15.49 -31.94
CA LEU A 41 0.52 16.10 -33.24
C LEU A 41 -0.47 15.28 -34.09
N LEU A 42 -0.41 13.95 -33.96
CA LEU A 42 -1.22 12.99 -34.73
C LEU A 42 -2.41 12.42 -33.95
N HIS A 43 -2.51 12.72 -32.66
CA HIS A 43 -3.57 12.26 -31.77
C HIS A 43 -3.94 13.35 -30.76
N ARG A 44 -5.06 13.18 -30.05
CA ARG A 44 -5.40 14.12 -28.98
C ARG A 44 -4.44 13.95 -27.79
N ARG A 45 -4.23 15.04 -27.05
CA ARG A 45 -3.40 15.07 -25.84
C ARG A 45 -4.00 14.15 -24.78
N ALA A 46 -3.17 13.29 -24.19
CA ALA A 46 -3.53 12.53 -23.00
C ALA A 46 -3.48 13.40 -21.73
N LEU A 47 -4.28 13.03 -20.73
CA LEU A 47 -4.28 13.59 -19.38
C LEU A 47 -4.09 12.44 -18.40
N VAL A 48 -3.29 12.64 -17.35
CA VAL A 48 -3.19 11.72 -16.22
C VAL A 48 -3.47 12.50 -14.94
N ALA A 49 -4.26 11.94 -14.03
CA ALA A 49 -4.64 12.58 -12.78
C ALA A 49 -4.48 11.61 -11.61
N ALA A 50 -3.93 12.10 -10.51
CA ALA A 50 -3.93 11.41 -9.24
C ALA A 50 -5.11 11.92 -8.40
N THR A 51 -5.95 11.00 -7.97
CA THR A 51 -7.09 11.28 -7.09
C THR A 51 -6.82 10.73 -5.69
N SER A 52 -7.71 11.04 -4.75
CA SER A 52 -7.71 10.40 -3.42
C SER A 52 -7.79 8.86 -3.48
N GLY A 53 -8.39 8.26 -4.52
CA GLY A 53 -8.65 6.82 -4.60
C GLY A 53 -7.83 6.03 -5.63
N ARG A 54 -7.41 6.66 -6.73
CA ARG A 54 -6.73 6.00 -7.85
C ARG A 54 -5.96 6.98 -8.74
N LEU A 55 -5.13 6.41 -9.61
CA LEU A 55 -4.60 7.12 -10.78
C LEU A 55 -5.55 6.91 -11.96
N ILE A 56 -5.91 7.99 -12.65
CA ILE A 56 -6.78 7.96 -13.83
C ILE A 56 -6.01 8.53 -15.03
N GLY A 57 -5.81 7.72 -16.06
CA GLY A 57 -5.33 8.14 -17.36
C GLY A 57 -6.49 8.33 -18.33
N ILE A 58 -6.51 9.41 -19.09
CA ILE A 58 -7.56 9.72 -20.07
C ILE A 58 -6.91 10.00 -21.42
N SER A 59 -7.27 9.17 -22.40
CA SER A 59 -6.96 9.41 -23.81
C SER A 59 -8.26 9.62 -24.58
N ARG A 60 -8.35 10.68 -25.37
CA ARG A 60 -9.55 10.98 -26.18
C ARG A 60 -9.37 10.46 -27.61
N GLY A 61 -10.44 9.86 -28.15
CA GLY A 61 -10.50 9.48 -29.56
C GLY A 61 -10.51 10.69 -30.49
N LEU A 62 -10.09 10.48 -31.74
CA LEU A 62 -10.16 11.51 -32.79
C LEU A 62 -11.63 11.88 -33.08
N ILE A 63 -12.50 10.87 -33.18
CA ILE A 63 -13.94 10.96 -33.48
C ILE A 63 -14.75 10.68 -32.22
N GLY A 64 -14.70 11.60 -31.25
CA GLY A 64 -15.43 11.44 -29.98
C GLY A 64 -14.90 10.32 -29.09
N GLY A 65 -15.59 10.12 -27.95
CA GLY A 65 -15.23 9.11 -26.95
C GLY A 65 -13.93 9.40 -26.16
N PHE A 66 -13.76 8.66 -25.08
CA PHE A 66 -12.53 8.62 -24.30
C PHE A 66 -12.31 7.20 -23.79
N THR A 67 -11.05 6.81 -23.66
CA THR A 67 -10.66 5.52 -23.08
C THR A 67 -9.97 5.83 -21.76
N PRO A 68 -10.66 5.69 -20.63
CA PRO A 68 -10.06 5.85 -19.33
C PRO A 68 -9.22 4.61 -18.98
N VAL A 69 -8.15 4.83 -18.25
CA VAL A 69 -7.32 3.79 -17.63
C VAL A 69 -7.31 4.09 -16.14
N ASP A 70 -7.88 3.19 -15.35
CA ASP A 70 -7.97 3.31 -13.90
C ASP A 70 -6.98 2.38 -13.21
N ILE A 71 -6.15 2.94 -12.33
CA ILE A 71 -5.18 2.18 -11.54
C ILE A 71 -5.43 2.47 -10.06
N ARG A 72 -5.97 1.50 -9.33
CA ARG A 72 -6.23 1.65 -7.89
C ARG A 72 -4.91 1.75 -7.13
N TRP A 73 -4.87 2.58 -6.11
CA TRP A 73 -3.64 2.76 -5.32
C TRP A 73 -3.14 1.46 -4.67
N GLN A 74 -4.06 0.57 -4.30
CA GLN A 74 -3.73 -0.75 -3.75
C GLN A 74 -2.99 -1.67 -4.74
N ASP A 75 -3.14 -1.44 -6.05
CA ASP A 75 -2.60 -2.29 -7.11
C ASP A 75 -1.29 -1.75 -7.70
N VAL A 76 -0.92 -0.50 -7.35
CA VAL A 76 0.35 0.11 -7.75
C VAL A 76 1.51 -0.63 -7.08
N LYS A 77 2.47 -1.07 -7.91
CA LYS A 77 3.73 -1.66 -7.45
C LYS A 77 4.85 -0.63 -7.43
N THR A 78 5.04 0.08 -8.54
CA THR A 78 6.09 1.10 -8.68
C THR A 78 5.63 2.26 -9.53
N ALA A 79 6.08 3.45 -9.17
CA ALA A 79 5.95 4.65 -9.99
C ALA A 79 7.34 5.20 -10.31
N ASN A 80 7.58 5.52 -11.58
CA ASN A 80 8.83 6.11 -12.06
C ASN A 80 8.56 7.36 -12.87
N VAL A 81 9.46 8.35 -12.79
CA VAL A 81 9.41 9.56 -13.60
C VAL A 81 10.74 9.75 -14.32
N LYS A 82 10.68 9.97 -15.64
CA LYS A 82 11.83 10.36 -16.45
C LYS A 82 11.66 11.82 -16.86
N ALA A 83 12.47 12.71 -16.30
CA ALA A 83 12.47 14.13 -16.65
C ALA A 83 13.36 14.37 -17.88
N GLY A 84 12.76 14.47 -19.07
CA GLY A 84 13.45 14.80 -20.30
C GLY A 84 13.58 16.32 -20.52
N ILE A 85 14.22 16.72 -21.62
CA ILE A 85 14.39 18.14 -21.98
C ILE A 85 13.05 18.76 -22.38
N PHE A 86 12.28 18.07 -23.21
CA PHE A 86 11.02 18.57 -23.75
C PHE A 86 9.78 18.14 -22.96
N GLY A 87 9.90 17.30 -21.95
CA GLY A 87 8.74 16.83 -21.19
C GLY A 87 9.16 15.76 -20.20
N SER A 88 8.19 15.25 -19.47
CA SER A 88 8.39 14.15 -18.53
C SER A 88 7.54 12.96 -18.92
N ASP A 89 8.08 11.77 -18.70
CA ASP A 89 7.35 10.52 -18.85
C ASP A 89 7.11 9.93 -17.47
N ILE A 90 5.88 9.49 -17.20
CA ILE A 90 5.54 8.73 -16.00
C ILE A 90 5.28 7.29 -16.43
N THR A 91 5.93 6.35 -15.74
CA THR A 91 5.74 4.92 -15.92
C THR A 91 5.24 4.30 -14.63
N ILE A 92 4.08 3.67 -14.67
CA ILE A 92 3.43 3.02 -13.54
C ILE A 92 3.36 1.52 -13.81
N THR A 93 3.79 0.72 -12.86
CA THR A 93 3.63 -0.73 -12.89
C THR A 93 2.58 -1.11 -11.87
N ALA A 94 1.53 -1.83 -12.30
CA ALA A 94 0.41 -2.19 -11.43
C ALA A 94 -0.17 -3.58 -11.76
N LEU A 95 -0.90 -4.14 -10.80
CA LEU A 95 -1.67 -5.38 -10.99
C LEU A 95 -2.97 -5.06 -11.72
N THR A 96 -3.34 -5.88 -12.72
CA THR A 96 -4.55 -5.63 -13.53
C THR A 96 -5.81 -6.28 -13.00
N GLN A 97 -5.70 -7.32 -12.17
CA GLN A 97 -6.82 -7.96 -11.50
C GLN A 97 -6.34 -8.56 -10.18
N PRO A 98 -6.73 -8.02 -9.03
CA PRO A 98 -6.59 -8.67 -7.74
C PRO A 98 -7.86 -9.48 -7.49
N ASP A 99 -8.18 -10.46 -8.34
CA ASP A 99 -9.05 -11.51 -7.83
C ASP A 99 -8.18 -12.31 -6.84
N LEU A 100 -8.61 -12.37 -5.58
CA LEU A 100 -7.80 -12.78 -4.43
C LEU A 100 -7.15 -14.17 -4.60
N ALA A 101 -7.58 -14.96 -5.59
CA ALA A 101 -7.14 -16.32 -5.86
C ALA A 101 -6.07 -16.46 -6.98
N SER A 102 -5.85 -15.45 -7.84
CA SER A 102 -4.92 -15.58 -8.97
C SER A 102 -3.92 -14.42 -8.93
N GLY A 103 -2.63 -14.74 -8.84
CA GLY A 103 -1.55 -13.75 -8.91
C GLY A 103 -1.76 -12.84 -10.12
N GLY A 104 -2.19 -11.60 -9.86
CA GLY A 104 -2.60 -10.69 -10.93
C GLY A 104 -1.47 -10.42 -11.92
N THR A 105 -1.82 -10.31 -13.21
CA THR A 105 -0.83 -9.96 -14.23
C THR A 105 -0.35 -8.53 -13.98
N VAL A 106 0.97 -8.37 -13.92
CA VAL A 106 1.63 -7.07 -13.85
C VAL A 106 1.56 -6.41 -15.22
N ARG A 107 1.05 -5.18 -15.28
CA ARG A 107 1.09 -4.35 -16.48
C ARG A 107 1.80 -3.04 -16.21
N THR A 108 2.41 -2.53 -17.28
CA THR A 108 3.07 -1.24 -17.30
C THR A 108 2.21 -0.25 -18.07
N PHE A 109 1.94 0.89 -17.46
CA PHE A 109 1.22 2.02 -18.03
C PHE A 109 2.19 3.18 -18.20
N GLN A 110 2.22 3.77 -19.39
CA GLN A 110 3.16 4.86 -19.70
C GLN A 110 2.40 6.09 -20.18
N PHE A 111 2.73 7.23 -19.58
CA PHE A 111 2.20 8.54 -19.93
C PHE A 111 3.39 9.43 -20.34
N THR A 112 3.50 9.72 -21.64
CA THR A 112 4.70 10.37 -22.20
C THR A 112 4.48 11.83 -22.54
N GLY A 113 5.59 12.59 -22.56
CA GLY A 113 5.60 13.97 -23.05
C GLY A 113 4.76 14.92 -22.20
N LEU A 114 4.59 14.63 -20.90
CA LEU A 114 3.83 15.44 -19.96
C LEU A 114 4.55 16.75 -19.65
N ARG A 115 3.79 17.75 -19.19
CA ARG A 115 4.36 18.97 -18.59
C ARG A 115 5.17 18.61 -17.35
N LYS A 116 6.39 19.12 -17.24
CA LYS A 116 7.36 18.65 -16.22
C LYS A 116 6.87 18.85 -14.78
N ALA A 117 6.47 20.08 -14.43
CA ALA A 117 6.04 20.40 -13.08
C ALA A 117 4.81 19.56 -12.66
N ASP A 118 3.84 19.48 -13.56
CA ASP A 118 2.61 18.70 -13.38
C ASP A 118 2.92 17.20 -13.25
N ALA A 119 3.80 16.66 -14.09
CA ALA A 119 4.20 15.25 -14.03
C ALA A 119 4.93 14.91 -12.73
N GLN A 120 5.78 15.81 -12.25
CA GLN A 120 6.43 15.66 -10.94
C GLN A 120 5.41 15.71 -9.80
N ALA A 121 4.35 16.52 -9.90
CA ALA A 121 3.27 16.54 -8.90
C ALA A 121 2.51 15.20 -8.87
N VAL A 122 2.13 14.69 -10.04
CA VAL A 122 1.49 13.36 -10.15
C VAL A 122 2.41 12.26 -9.61
N TYR A 123 3.70 12.29 -9.95
CA TYR A 123 4.68 11.35 -9.42
C TYR A 123 4.78 11.40 -7.88
N ARG A 124 4.83 12.61 -7.29
CA ARG A 124 4.85 12.76 -5.83
C ARG A 124 3.60 12.17 -5.18
N ALA A 125 2.42 12.38 -5.79
CA ALA A 125 1.18 11.78 -5.31
C ALA A 125 1.24 10.24 -5.37
N CYS A 126 1.73 9.66 -6.48
CA CYS A 126 1.92 8.21 -6.59
C CYS A 126 2.87 7.67 -5.52
N GLN A 127 4.00 8.35 -5.28
CA GLN A 127 4.97 7.94 -4.26
C GLN A 127 4.39 8.01 -2.84
N ALA A 128 3.65 9.07 -2.52
CA ALA A 128 2.98 9.19 -1.22
C ALA A 128 1.96 8.06 -0.99
N GLN A 129 1.18 7.71 -2.02
CA GLN A 129 0.23 6.61 -1.97
C GLN A 129 0.94 5.26 -1.82
N GLU A 130 2.03 5.03 -2.55
CA GLU A 130 2.84 3.81 -2.43
C GLU A 130 3.36 3.62 -0.99
N GLN A 131 3.88 4.68 -0.38
CA GLN A 131 4.35 4.66 1.01
C GLN A 131 3.22 4.38 1.99
N ALA A 132 2.08 5.07 1.85
CA ALA A 132 0.92 4.87 2.72
C ALA A 132 0.37 3.44 2.63
N TRP A 133 0.37 2.84 1.44
CA TRP A 133 -0.06 1.46 1.25
C TRP A 133 0.96 0.44 1.77
N ARG A 134 2.27 0.72 1.65
CA ARG A 134 3.30 -0.11 2.29
C ARG A 134 3.12 -0.14 3.80
N GLU A 135 2.89 1.01 4.43
CA GLU A 135 2.66 1.11 5.87
C GLU A 135 1.38 0.37 6.29
N LYS A 136 0.26 0.57 5.57
CA LYS A 136 -1.00 -0.15 5.82
C LYS A 136 -0.85 -1.66 5.71
N ARG A 137 -0.09 -2.16 4.72
CA ARG A 137 0.19 -3.60 4.58
C ARG A 137 1.01 -4.13 5.76
N ARG A 138 2.02 -3.37 6.21
CA ARG A 138 2.84 -3.73 7.38
C ARG A 138 2.02 -3.78 8.67
N LEU A 139 1.14 -2.80 8.90
CA LEU A 139 0.25 -2.78 10.06
C LEU A 139 -0.72 -3.96 10.04
N ARG A 140 -1.34 -4.25 8.89
CA ARG A 140 -2.24 -5.40 8.74
C ARG A 140 -1.52 -6.72 9.02
N GLU A 141 -0.30 -6.89 8.53
CA GLU A 141 0.50 -8.08 8.78
C GLU A 141 0.83 -8.25 10.28
N LEU A 142 1.19 -7.16 10.98
CA LEU A 142 1.40 -7.17 12.42
C LEU A 142 0.12 -7.46 13.22
N GLU A 143 -1.03 -6.93 12.78
CA GLU A 143 -2.34 -7.21 13.38
C GLU A 143 -2.76 -8.66 13.14
N GLU A 144 -2.51 -9.23 11.97
CA GLU A 144 -2.78 -10.63 11.66
C GLU A 144 -1.89 -11.56 12.48
N LEU A 145 -0.60 -11.24 12.64
CA LEU A 145 0.30 -11.96 13.54
C LEU A 145 -0.18 -11.85 14.99
N ARG A 146 -0.60 -10.66 15.43
CA ARG A 146 -1.18 -10.45 16.76
C ARG A 146 -2.49 -11.20 16.95
N ALA A 147 -3.34 -11.31 15.94
CA ALA A 147 -4.58 -12.07 16.00
C ALA A 147 -4.31 -13.59 16.03
N LYS A 148 -3.35 -14.08 15.23
CA LYS A 148 -2.88 -15.46 15.27
C LYS A 148 -2.28 -15.82 16.63
N SER A 149 -1.51 -14.92 17.25
CA SER A 149 -0.89 -15.13 18.57
C SER A 149 -1.83 -14.83 19.74
N GLY A 150 -2.80 -13.93 19.57
CA GLY A 150 -3.77 -13.51 20.57
C GLY A 150 -4.94 -14.47 20.78
N GLY A 151 -5.15 -15.41 19.85
CA GLY A 151 -6.04 -16.55 20.03
C GLY A 151 -5.55 -17.57 21.08
N PHE A 152 -4.32 -17.43 21.57
CA PHE A 152 -3.76 -18.26 22.63
C PHE A 152 -3.98 -17.62 24.02
N GLN A 153 -5.24 -17.36 24.39
CA GLN A 153 -5.65 -17.10 25.77
C GLN A 153 -6.96 -17.81 26.11
N THR A 154 -6.86 -19.13 26.28
CA THR A 154 -7.77 -19.96 27.09
C THR A 154 -7.19 -21.39 27.08
N SER A 155 -6.04 -21.61 27.71
CA SER A 155 -6.07 -22.09 29.09
C SER A 155 -4.77 -21.73 29.84
N SER A 156 -4.66 -20.50 30.35
CA SER A 156 -3.97 -20.37 31.64
C SER A 156 -4.90 -21.01 32.67
N PRO A 157 -4.43 -21.98 33.47
CA PRO A 157 -5.26 -22.63 34.47
C PRO A 157 -5.66 -21.57 35.49
N ARG A 158 -6.89 -21.09 35.36
CA ARG A 158 -7.54 -20.27 36.37
C ARG A 158 -8.00 -21.24 37.45
N ASP A 159 -7.39 -21.11 38.62
CA ASP A 159 -7.84 -21.59 39.92
C ASP A 159 -8.86 -22.72 39.86
N THR A 160 -8.37 -23.95 39.79
CA THR A 160 -9.07 -25.02 40.47
C THR A 160 -8.43 -25.12 41.84
N SER A 161 -9.13 -24.56 42.83
CA SER A 161 -8.91 -24.87 44.24
C SER A 161 -9.04 -26.39 44.39
N PHE A 162 -7.91 -27.08 44.41
CA PHE A 162 -7.77 -28.42 44.93
C PHE A 162 -6.69 -28.36 46.00
N GLY A 163 -6.95 -29.14 47.05
CA GLY A 163 -6.34 -29.03 48.35
C GLY A 163 -4.82 -28.98 48.34
N SER A 164 -4.32 -28.43 49.44
CA SER A 164 -3.12 -28.89 50.12
C SER A 164 -2.57 -30.19 49.57
N ASP A 165 -1.39 -30.15 48.94
CA ASP A 165 -0.29 -31.01 49.34
C ASP A 165 1.03 -30.67 48.63
N GLU A 166 2.06 -30.69 49.46
CA GLU A 166 3.46 -31.00 49.20
C GLU A 166 4.40 -30.06 48.43
N ALA A 167 5.40 -29.65 49.21
CA ALA A 167 6.68 -29.12 48.80
C ALA A 167 7.45 -30.09 47.89
N GLY A 168 8.03 -29.54 46.81
CA GLY A 168 9.22 -30.12 46.17
C GLY A 168 9.12 -30.37 44.67
N SER A 169 9.41 -29.37 43.83
CA SER A 169 10.11 -29.53 42.52
C SER A 169 10.37 -28.18 41.84
N GLY A 170 11.27 -27.35 42.39
CA GLY A 170 11.54 -26.00 41.86
C GLY A 170 12.42 -25.94 40.61
N LYS A 171 13.16 -27.01 40.27
CA LYS A 171 14.21 -26.97 39.23
C LYS A 171 13.82 -27.65 37.91
N GLY A 172 12.93 -28.63 37.98
CA GLY A 172 12.41 -29.33 36.79
C GLY A 172 11.48 -28.45 35.95
N ASP A 173 10.68 -27.59 36.60
CA ASP A 173 9.74 -26.71 35.89
C ASP A 173 10.47 -25.56 35.15
N LEU A 174 11.54 -25.02 35.73
CA LEU A 174 12.33 -23.94 35.11
C LEU A 174 13.06 -24.41 33.83
N THR A 175 13.59 -25.64 33.83
CA THR A 175 14.24 -26.23 32.65
C THR A 175 13.22 -26.58 31.55
N ALA A 176 12.02 -27.02 31.93
CA ALA A 176 10.91 -27.24 30.99
C ALA A 176 10.42 -25.93 30.35
N ARG A 177 10.39 -24.83 31.12
CA ARG A 177 10.05 -23.49 30.61
C ARG A 177 11.07 -22.97 29.60
N LEU A 178 12.37 -23.14 29.84
CA LEU A 178 13.43 -22.78 28.89
C LEU A 178 13.34 -23.58 27.58
N LYS A 179 13.03 -24.88 27.69
CA LYS A 179 12.89 -25.75 26.51
C LYS A 179 11.72 -25.32 25.61
N ARG A 180 10.56 -24.99 26.19
CA ARG A 180 9.42 -24.44 25.44
C ARG A 180 9.75 -23.09 24.79
N ALA A 181 10.43 -22.19 25.51
CA ALA A 181 10.82 -20.90 24.95
C ALA A 181 11.74 -21.07 23.72
N LYS A 182 12.64 -22.06 23.74
CA LYS A 182 13.50 -22.37 22.59
C LYS A 182 12.70 -22.94 21.40
N GLU A 183 11.76 -23.83 21.63
CA GLU A 183 10.87 -24.36 20.58
C GLU A 183 10.02 -23.24 19.93
N MET A 184 9.62 -22.24 20.71
CA MET A 184 8.93 -21.04 20.20
C MET A 184 9.84 -20.15 19.34
N LEU A 185 11.12 -20.05 19.67
CA LEU A 185 12.10 -19.31 18.85
C LEU A 185 12.36 -20.05 17.53
N ASP A 186 12.58 -21.36 17.59
CA ASP A 186 12.85 -22.21 16.42
C ASP A 186 11.64 -22.25 15.46
N SER A 187 10.42 -22.09 15.97
CA SER A 187 9.19 -21.96 15.17
C SER A 187 8.89 -20.52 14.71
N GLY A 188 9.74 -19.55 15.05
CA GLY A 188 9.59 -18.14 14.65
C GLY A 188 8.42 -17.43 15.34
N LEU A 189 7.90 -17.96 16.44
CA LEU A 189 6.78 -17.40 17.20
C LEU A 189 7.19 -16.25 18.11
N ILE A 190 8.47 -16.19 18.49
CA ILE A 190 9.06 -15.12 19.28
C ILE A 190 10.36 -14.65 18.63
N SER A 191 10.74 -13.41 18.90
CA SER A 191 12.01 -12.82 18.45
C SER A 191 13.16 -13.14 19.41
N ASP A 192 14.40 -13.02 18.92
CA ASP A 192 15.61 -13.25 19.72
C ASP A 192 15.66 -12.42 21.02
N SER A 193 15.18 -11.16 20.97
CA SER A 193 15.13 -10.28 22.14
C SER A 193 14.13 -10.73 23.20
N GLU A 194 13.01 -11.33 22.77
CA GLU A 194 11.98 -11.84 23.70
C GLU A 194 12.46 -13.13 24.37
N TYR A 195 13.14 -14.00 23.61
CA TYR A 195 13.75 -15.21 24.15
C TYR A 195 14.81 -14.89 25.22
N GLU A 196 15.72 -13.94 24.97
CA GLU A 196 16.74 -13.56 25.95
C GLU A 196 16.11 -12.93 27.22
N THR A 197 14.99 -12.22 27.09
CA THR A 197 14.25 -11.68 28.25
C THR A 197 13.64 -12.79 29.11
N ILE A 198 13.03 -13.81 28.48
CA ILE A 198 12.46 -14.97 29.18
C ILE A 198 13.57 -15.78 29.86
N LYS A 199 14.69 -16.00 29.16
CA LYS A 199 15.85 -16.73 29.68
C LYS A 199 16.47 -16.01 30.88
N ALA A 200 16.66 -14.70 30.82
CA ALA A 200 17.16 -13.91 31.94
C ALA A 200 16.25 -14.01 33.17
N ARG A 201 14.93 -13.96 32.97
CA ARG A 201 13.94 -14.13 34.05
C ARG A 201 13.98 -15.52 34.68
N VAL A 202 14.07 -16.57 33.87
CA VAL A 202 14.15 -17.95 34.39
C VAL A 202 15.45 -18.19 35.15
N ILE A 203 16.58 -17.65 34.66
CA ILE A 203 17.87 -17.77 35.35
C ILE A 203 17.85 -17.02 36.69
N SER A 204 17.13 -15.89 36.79
CA SER A 204 16.97 -15.17 38.06
C SER A 204 16.10 -15.89 39.10
N GLU A 205 15.31 -16.88 38.69
CA GLU A 205 14.47 -17.72 39.56
C GLU A 205 15.17 -19.02 40.00
N ILE A 206 16.39 -19.29 39.52
CA ILE A 206 17.23 -20.45 39.93
C ILE A 206 18.04 -20.09 41.17
#